data_AF-Q71JD3-F1
#
_entry.id   AF-Q71JD3-F1
#
_cell.length_a   1.000
_cell.length_b   1.000
_cell.length_c   1.000
_cell.angle_alpha   90.00
_cell.angle_beta   90.00
_cell.angle_gamma   90.00
#
_symmetry.space_group_name_H-M   'P 1'
#
loop_
_entity.id
_entity.type
_entity.pdbx_description
1 polymer ?
#
loop_
_entity_poly.entity_id
_entity_poly.type
_entity_poly.pdbx_seq_one_letter_code
_entity_poly.pdbx_strand_id
1 'polypeptide(L)'
;EFCCHMLRGTIDPKEPPVYEYVKFIGNFKSLNNVPNSTPNGLEGVIQRSLRPAFEDRVCFIATVRLAKPQFIKEMCTVEEPNKEFTSRYSLEWKFLFLDHRAPPIIGYLPFEVLGTSGYDYYQV
;
A
#
# COMPACT_ATOMS: atom_id res chain seq x y z
N GLU A 1 -3.16 5.64 -22.16
CA GLU A 1 -2.79 6.35 -20.92
C GLU A 1 -3.74 7.53 -20.70
N PHE A 2 -3.99 7.93 -19.45
CA PHE A 2 -4.76 9.12 -19.12
C PHE A 2 -4.36 9.65 -17.73
N CYS A 3 -4.80 10.86 -17.40
CA CYS A 3 -4.55 11.44 -16.07
C CYS A 3 -5.87 11.92 -15.45
N CYS A 4 -5.96 11.88 -14.13
CA CYS A 4 -7.09 12.41 -13.37
C CYS A 4 -6.66 12.74 -11.94
N HIS A 5 -7.61 13.27 -11.15
CA HIS A 5 -7.44 13.49 -9.73
C HIS A 5 -8.05 12.33 -8.93
N MET A 6 -7.32 11.81 -7.95
CA MET A 6 -7.78 10.77 -7.03
C MET A 6 -7.80 11.30 -5.60
N LEU A 7 -8.87 10.98 -4.86
CA LEU A 7 -9.05 11.37 -3.46
C LEU A 7 -7.99 10.67 -2.58
N ARG A 8 -7.34 11.42 -1.69
CA ARG A 8 -6.46 10.87 -0.66
C ARG A 8 -7.28 10.32 0.50
N GLY A 9 -6.84 9.20 1.07
CA GLY A 9 -7.31 8.78 2.39
C GLY A 9 -6.83 9.76 3.46
N THR A 10 -7.66 9.98 4.49
CA THR A 10 -7.31 10.75 5.69
C THR A 10 -7.63 9.92 6.94
N ILE A 11 -6.85 10.15 8.01
CA ILE A 11 -7.08 9.57 9.34
C ILE A 11 -8.13 10.39 10.10
N ASP A 12 -8.15 11.72 9.91
CA ASP A 12 -9.13 12.62 10.53
C ASP A 12 -10.27 12.92 9.54
N PRO A 13 -11.51 12.43 9.80
CA PRO A 13 -12.64 12.67 8.91
C PRO A 13 -13.09 14.14 8.84
N LYS A 14 -12.57 15.02 9.71
CA LYS A 14 -12.87 16.46 9.70
C LYS A 14 -12.02 17.24 8.69
N GLU A 15 -10.92 16.66 8.22
CA GLU A 15 -10.08 17.31 7.22
C GLU A 15 -10.84 17.45 5.89
N PRO A 16 -10.65 18.56 5.17
CA PRO A 16 -11.26 18.72 3.86
C PRO A 16 -10.71 17.68 2.87
N PRO A 17 -11.49 17.27 1.85
CA PRO A 17 -11.05 16.28 0.88
C PRO A 17 -9.87 16.83 0.06
N VAL A 18 -8.74 16.11 0.10
CA VAL A 18 -7.54 16.43 -0.67
C VAL A 18 -7.40 15.46 -1.83
N TYR A 19 -7.12 15.97 -3.03
CA TYR A 19 -6.94 15.17 -4.24
C TYR A 19 -5.50 15.25 -4.74
N GLU A 20 -5.03 14.18 -5.35
CA GLU A 20 -3.72 14.12 -6.00
C GLU A 20 -3.86 13.82 -7.49
N TYR A 21 -3.02 14.46 -8.29
CA TYR A 21 -2.96 14.22 -9.72
C TYR A 21 -2.16 12.95 -10.03
N VAL A 22 -2.76 12.01 -10.77
CA VAL A 22 -2.16 10.71 -11.10
C VAL A 22 -2.18 10.44 -12.59
N LYS A 23 -1.20 9.68 -13.08
CA LYS A 23 -1.11 9.17 -14.44
C LYS A 23 -1.33 7.66 -14.46
N PHE A 24 -2.33 7.22 -15.23
CA PHE A 24 -2.63 5.82 -15.51
C PHE A 24 -1.91 5.35 -16.77
N ILE A 25 -1.08 4.32 -16.63
CA ILE A 25 -0.35 3.69 -17.73
C ILE A 25 -0.74 2.21 -17.72
N GLY A 26 -1.48 1.76 -18.72
CA GLY A 26 -2.09 0.44 -18.71
C GLY A 26 -2.76 0.05 -20.02
N ASN A 27 -3.36 -1.14 -20.02
CA ASN A 27 -4.05 -1.72 -21.16
C ASN A 27 -5.29 -2.51 -20.72
N PHE A 28 -6.22 -2.73 -21.65
CA PHE A 28 -7.37 -3.59 -21.44
C PHE A 28 -6.97 -5.07 -21.54
N LYS A 29 -7.57 -5.93 -20.70
CA LYS A 29 -7.46 -7.38 -20.72
C LYS A 29 -8.83 -8.02 -20.55
N SER A 30 -9.10 -9.10 -21.28
CA SER A 30 -10.30 -9.91 -21.04
C SER A 30 -10.09 -10.82 -19.82
N LEU A 31 -11.10 -10.89 -18.94
CA LEU A 31 -11.13 -11.79 -17.79
C LEU A 31 -11.95 -13.03 -18.17
N ASN A 32 -11.27 -14.07 -18.63
CA ASN A 32 -11.90 -15.35 -18.92
C ASN A 32 -12.18 -16.07 -17.60
N ASN A 33 -13.46 -16.35 -17.32
CA ASN A 33 -13.94 -16.94 -16.06
C ASN A 33 -13.15 -18.21 -15.67
N VAL A 34 -12.58 -18.19 -14.45
CA VAL A 34 -12.49 -19.37 -13.59
C VAL A 34 -13.89 -19.97 -13.49
N PRO A 35 -14.10 -21.30 -13.61
CA PRO A 35 -15.44 -21.88 -13.66
C PRO A 35 -16.24 -21.48 -12.43
N ASN A 36 -17.39 -20.86 -12.65
CA ASN A 36 -18.35 -20.51 -11.60
C ASN A 36 -18.66 -21.77 -10.78
N SER A 37 -18.23 -21.81 -9.51
CA SER A 37 -18.73 -22.80 -8.57
C SER A 37 -20.16 -22.42 -8.17
N THR A 38 -21.15 -22.91 -8.91
CA THR A 38 -22.54 -22.90 -8.47
C THR A 38 -22.87 -24.24 -7.82
N PRO A 39 -23.05 -24.34 -6.49
CA PRO A 39 -23.84 -25.43 -5.92
C PRO A 39 -25.30 -25.05 -6.14
N ASN A 40 -25.93 -25.68 -7.13
CA ASN A 40 -27.34 -26.14 -7.11
C ASN A 40 -27.85 -26.25 -8.55
N GLY A 41 -28.21 -27.48 -8.91
CA GLY A 41 -28.86 -27.82 -10.16
C GLY A 41 -30.28 -27.28 -10.24
N LEU A 42 -30.79 -27.30 -11.48
CA LEU A 42 -32.12 -26.88 -11.95
C LEU A 42 -32.23 -25.42 -12.41
N GLU A 43 -31.57 -25.10 -13.53
CA GLU A 43 -32.14 -24.22 -14.57
C GLU A 43 -31.59 -24.60 -15.96
N GLY A 44 -32.05 -25.74 -16.50
CA GLY A 44 -32.19 -25.96 -17.94
C GLY A 44 -33.68 -25.83 -18.23
N VAL A 45 -34.18 -25.05 -19.18
CA VAL A 45 -33.97 -25.26 -20.62
C VAL A 45 -34.30 -23.97 -21.43
N ILE A 46 -34.76 -22.88 -20.80
CA ILE A 46 -35.38 -21.76 -21.55
C ILE A 46 -34.52 -20.49 -21.65
N GLN A 47 -33.44 -20.34 -20.88
CA GLN A 47 -32.66 -19.09 -20.85
C GLN A 47 -31.36 -19.10 -21.66
N ARG A 48 -31.26 -19.97 -22.68
CA ARG A 48 -30.08 -20.07 -23.56
C ARG A 48 -30.15 -19.20 -24.82
N SER A 49 -31.29 -18.62 -25.19
CA SER A 49 -31.44 -17.87 -26.45
C SER A 49 -31.23 -16.36 -26.34
N LEU A 50 -31.05 -15.78 -25.14
CA LEU A 50 -30.91 -14.33 -24.94
C LEU A 50 -29.73 -13.93 -24.04
N ARG A 51 -28.83 -14.86 -23.68
CA ARG A 51 -27.58 -14.51 -22.98
C ARG A 51 -26.45 -14.46 -24.01
N PRO A 52 -25.74 -13.32 -24.19
CA PRO A 52 -24.51 -13.32 -24.97
C PRO A 52 -23.58 -14.39 -24.39
N ALA A 53 -23.22 -15.37 -25.20
CA ALA A 53 -22.23 -16.37 -24.82
C ALA A 53 -20.92 -15.63 -24.52
N PHE A 54 -20.44 -15.74 -23.28
CA PHE A 54 -19.24 -15.08 -22.79
C PHE A 54 -19.36 -13.55 -22.75
N GLU A 55 -19.89 -13.02 -21.65
CA GLU A 55 -19.55 -11.65 -21.25
C GLU A 55 -18.08 -11.66 -20.83
N ASP A 56 -17.19 -11.58 -21.83
CA ASP A 56 -15.77 -11.33 -21.65
C ASP A 56 -15.65 -10.03 -20.87
N ARG A 57 -15.48 -10.14 -19.55
CA ARG A 57 -15.34 -8.96 -18.69
C ARG A 57 -14.00 -8.32 -19.00
N VAL A 58 -14.03 -7.25 -19.78
CA VAL A 58 -12.82 -6.49 -20.08
C VAL A 58 -12.47 -5.61 -18.88
N CYS A 59 -11.27 -5.80 -18.33
CA CYS A 59 -10.70 -5.00 -17.25
C CYS A 59 -9.57 -4.11 -17.78
N PHE A 60 -9.50 -2.86 -17.31
CA PHE A 60 -8.34 -2.01 -17.54
C PHE A 60 -7.33 -2.19 -16.41
N ILE A 61 -6.17 -2.76 -16.74
CA ILE A 61 -5.09 -2.97 -15.78
C ILE A 61 -4.05 -1.89 -16.01
N ALA A 62 -3.71 -1.14 -14.97
CA ALA A 62 -2.78 -0.03 -15.07
C ALA A 62 -1.85 0.09 -13.86
N THR A 63 -0.65 0.57 -14.12
CA THR A 63 0.21 1.19 -13.12
C THR A 63 -0.23 2.64 -12.96
N VAL A 64 -0.56 3.02 -11.73
CA VAL A 64 -0.95 4.40 -11.38
C VAL A 64 0.24 5.09 -10.74
N ARG A 65 0.71 6.18 -11.35
CA ARG A 65 1.84 6.97 -10.85
C ARG A 65 1.34 8.31 -10.34
N LEU A 66 1.72 8.67 -9.12
CA LEU A 66 1.53 10.02 -8.59
C LEU A 66 2.37 11.01 -9.39
N ALA A 67 1.79 12.12 -9.83
CA ALA A 67 2.54 13.14 -10.55
C ALA A 67 3.47 13.93 -9.62
N LYS A 68 3.00 14.20 -8.40
CA LYS A 68 3.84 14.79 -7.35
C LYS A 68 4.75 13.71 -6.76
N PRO A 69 6.09 13.88 -6.78
CA PRO A 69 6.98 12.93 -6.13
C PRO A 69 6.78 12.95 -4.61
N GLN A 70 6.80 11.78 -4.00
CA GLN A 70 6.73 11.59 -2.55
C GLN A 70 8.01 10.87 -2.11
N PHE A 71 8.94 11.62 -1.55
CA PHE A 71 10.28 11.14 -1.16
C PHE A 71 10.29 10.45 0.20
N ILE A 72 9.40 10.87 1.10
CA ILE A 72 9.21 10.27 2.43
C ILE A 72 7.78 9.73 2.45
N LYS A 73 7.64 8.46 2.80
CA LYS A 73 6.35 7.79 2.95
C LYS A 73 6.38 6.89 4.17
N GLU A 74 5.23 6.80 4.84
CA GLU A 74 5.03 5.83 5.90
C GLU A 74 4.96 4.41 5.34
N MET A 75 5.47 3.45 6.10
CA MET A 75 5.36 2.03 5.79
C MET A 75 4.00 1.51 6.28
N CYS A 76 3.06 1.23 5.36
CA CYS A 76 1.68 0.86 5.72
C CYS A 76 1.48 -0.63 6.07
N THR A 77 2.45 -1.49 5.76
CA THR A 77 2.34 -2.94 5.97
C THR A 77 3.62 -3.48 6.60
N VAL A 78 3.51 -4.17 7.72
CA VAL A 78 4.65 -4.87 8.34
C VAL A 78 4.63 -6.31 7.85
N GLU A 79 5.63 -6.72 7.08
CA GLU A 79 5.68 -8.04 6.43
C GLU A 79 5.95 -9.20 7.40
N GLU A 80 6.61 -8.94 8.53
CA GLU A 80 6.95 -9.98 9.51
C GLU A 80 6.32 -9.67 10.88
N PRO A 81 5.68 -10.66 11.54
CA PRO A 81 5.16 -10.46 12.89
C PRO A 81 6.32 -10.17 13.86
N ASN A 82 6.08 -9.26 14.82
CA ASN A 82 6.96 -8.98 15.96
C ASN A 82 8.36 -8.40 15.62
N LYS A 83 8.47 -7.52 14.62
CA LYS A 83 9.69 -6.71 14.42
C LYS A 83 9.86 -5.71 15.58
N GLU A 84 10.70 -6.06 16.54
CA GLU A 84 11.09 -5.22 17.67
C GLU A 84 12.62 -5.11 17.79
N PHE A 85 13.07 -4.00 18.36
CA PHE A 85 14.48 -3.77 18.71
C PHE A 85 14.58 -3.01 20.02
N THR A 86 15.75 -3.07 20.65
CA THR A 86 16.01 -2.39 21.92
C THR A 86 17.05 -1.28 21.74
N SER A 87 16.74 -0.10 22.28
CA SER A 87 17.69 1.02 22.41
C SER A 87 17.73 1.53 23.86
N ARG A 88 18.84 2.16 24.26
CA ARG A 88 18.95 2.86 25.55
C ARG A 88 19.42 4.28 25.33
N TYR A 89 18.94 5.20 26.17
CA TYR A 89 19.21 6.63 26.05
C TYR A 89 19.80 7.21 27.34
N SER A 90 20.55 8.30 27.20
CA SER A 90 20.95 9.16 28.32
C SER A 90 19.76 9.97 28.84
N LEU A 91 19.94 10.66 29.97
CA LEU A 91 18.94 11.65 30.45
C LEU A 91 18.69 12.79 29.45
N GLU A 92 19.71 13.12 28.64
CA GLU A 92 19.60 14.07 27.53
C GLU A 92 18.98 13.47 26.25
N TRP A 93 18.35 12.29 26.32
CA TRP A 93 17.75 11.59 25.18
C TRP A 93 18.73 11.25 24.03
N LYS A 94 20.02 11.06 24.32
CA LYS A 94 21.00 10.62 23.33
C LYS A 94 21.15 9.10 23.33
N PHE A 95 21.33 8.49 22.17
CA PHE A 95 21.56 7.04 22.07
C PHE A 95 22.82 6.62 22.82
N LEU A 96 22.68 5.67 23.76
CA LEU A 96 23.77 5.01 24.46
C LEU A 96 23.97 3.56 24.01
N PHE A 97 22.94 2.95 23.44
CA PHE A 97 22.97 1.57 22.97
C PHE A 97 21.90 1.34 21.90
N LEU A 98 22.21 0.51 20.91
CA LEU A 98 21.29 -0.01 19.92
C LEU A 98 21.62 -1.50 19.71
N ASP A 99 20.62 -2.38 19.83
CA ASP A 99 20.82 -3.81 19.60
C ASP A 99 20.96 -4.16 18.11
N HIS A 100 21.42 -5.38 17.82
CA HIS A 100 21.67 -5.86 16.46
C HIS A 100 20.39 -6.09 15.63
N ARG A 101 19.20 -6.01 16.24
CA ARG A 101 17.92 -6.18 15.55
C ARG A 101 17.43 -4.89 14.91
N ALA A 102 17.96 -3.74 15.35
CA ALA A 102 17.56 -2.44 14.82
C ALA A 102 17.95 -2.20 13.34
N PRO A 103 19.18 -2.49 12.87
CA PRO A 103 19.56 -2.20 11.48
C PRO A 103 18.63 -2.76 10.40
N PRO A 104 18.16 -4.03 10.46
CA PRO A 104 17.18 -4.53 9.48
C PRO A 104 15.76 -3.93 9.61
N ILE A 105 15.49 -3.16 10.67
CA ILE A 105 14.19 -2.49 10.89
C ILE A 105 14.26 -1.01 10.52
N ILE A 106 15.25 -0.27 11.02
CA ILE A 106 15.35 1.20 10.87
C ILE A 106 16.48 1.65 9.94
N GLY A 107 17.30 0.72 9.43
CA GLY A 107 18.36 1.00 8.45
C GLY A 107 19.69 1.51 9.04
N TYR A 108 19.71 1.98 10.28
CA TYR A 108 20.93 2.53 10.92
C TYR A 108 21.74 1.47 11.66
N LEU A 109 23.06 1.54 11.53
CA LEU A 109 24.04 0.82 12.33
C LEU A 109 24.30 1.54 13.66
N PRO A 110 24.70 0.84 14.74
CA PRO A 110 24.91 1.46 16.04
C PRO A 110 25.85 2.67 15.99
N PHE A 111 26.95 2.61 15.26
CA PHE A 111 27.92 3.72 15.20
C PHE A 111 27.39 4.98 14.49
N GLU A 112 26.32 4.87 13.69
CA GLU A 112 25.73 6.00 12.97
C GLU A 112 24.84 6.86 13.88
N VAL A 113 24.35 6.29 14.98
CA VAL A 113 23.36 6.94 15.86
C VAL A 113 23.84 7.13 17.31
N LEU A 114 24.84 6.37 17.77
CA LEU A 114 25.34 6.52 19.15
C LEU A 114 25.81 7.96 19.41
N GLY A 115 25.27 8.57 20.46
CA GLY A 115 25.53 9.96 20.84
C GLY A 115 24.64 11.02 20.16
N THR A 116 23.87 10.68 19.12
CA THR A 116 22.89 11.60 18.50
C THR A 116 21.60 11.68 19.33
N SER A 117 20.80 12.73 19.14
CA SER A 117 19.55 12.90 19.87
C SER A 117 18.44 12.02 19.28
N GLY A 118 17.69 11.32 20.13
CA GLY A 118 16.50 10.58 19.70
C GLY A 118 15.46 11.49 19.02
N TYR A 119 15.39 12.77 19.41
CA TYR A 119 14.46 13.73 18.84
C TYR A 119 14.67 14.00 17.34
N ASP A 120 15.88 13.76 16.82
CA ASP A 120 16.20 13.99 15.41
C ASP A 120 15.47 13.02 14.45
N TYR A 121 14.89 11.93 14.99
CA TYR A 121 14.29 10.84 14.21
C TYR A 121 12.76 10.74 14.34
N TYR A 122 12.15 11.51 15.24
CA TYR A 122 10.69 11.55 15.36
C TYR A 122 10.10 12.57 14.39
N GLN A 123 8.99 12.20 13.75
CA GLN A 123 8.18 13.16 12.99
C GLN A 123 7.27 13.92 13.97
N VAL A 124 7.19 15.23 13.78
CA VAL A 124 6.27 16.14 14.50
C VAL A 124 5.06 16.42 13.62
#